data_AF-A0A0D0DX66-F1
#
_entry.id   AF-A0A0D0DX66-F1
#
_cell.length_a   1.000
_cell.length_b   1.000
_cell.length_c   1.000
_cell.angle_alpha   90.00
_cell.angle_beta   90.00
_cell.angle_gamma   90.00
#
_symmetry.space_group_name_H-M   'P 1'
#
loop_
_entity.id
_entity.type
_entity.pdbx_description
1 polymer ?
#
loop_
_entity_poly.entity_id
_entity_poly.type
_entity_poly.pdbx_seq_one_letter_code
_entity_poly.pdbx_strand_id
1 'polypeptide(L)'
;GHHPFTKSKFTTSLSSAAKKVGIKPLQGHGVDIDSTLKYLLCNIPFDVVKIKGCWPSDAFLVYLQCHAQILAPYIHTNWQYIPEPLLSEPQRFDLLGQWLR
;
A
#
# COMPACT_ATOMS: atom_id res chain seq x y z
N GLY A 1 -4.56 27.87 21.21
CA GLY A 1 -5.11 27.36 19.94
C GLY A 1 -4.19 26.29 19.38
N HIS A 2 -4.74 25.19 18.87
CA HIS A 2 -3.94 24.16 18.20
C HIS A 2 -3.59 24.61 16.78
N HIS A 3 -2.30 24.78 16.50
CA HIS A 3 -1.84 25.01 15.14
C HIS A 3 -1.69 23.67 14.42
N PRO A 4 -2.27 23.51 13.22
CA PRO A 4 -2.10 22.30 12.42
C PRO A 4 -0.62 22.03 12.18
N PHE A 5 -0.24 20.76 12.33
CA PHE A 5 1.13 20.34 12.06
C PHE A 5 1.37 20.40 10.55
N THR A 6 2.31 21.26 10.14
CA THR A 6 2.57 21.47 8.71
C THR A 6 3.39 20.32 8.14
N LYS A 7 3.15 19.99 6.87
CA LYS A 7 3.93 18.99 6.11
C LYS A 7 5.44 19.21 6.28
N SER A 8 5.89 20.46 6.20
CA SER A 8 7.31 20.83 6.34
C SER A 8 7.89 20.47 7.70
N LYS A 9 7.17 20.73 8.81
CA LYS A 9 7.63 20.35 10.15
C LYS A 9 7.69 18.83 10.32
N PHE A 10 6.73 18.10 9.76
CA PHE A 10 6.76 16.62 9.76
C PHE A 10 7.98 16.08 9.03
N THR A 11 8.16 16.48 7.77
CA THR A 11 9.24 15.97 6.93
C THR A 11 10.61 16.36 7.45
N THR A 12 10.74 17.55 8.06
CA THR A 12 11.99 17.99 8.71
C THR A 12 12.31 17.11 9.92
N SER A 13 11.32 16.82 10.76
CA SER A 13 11.49 15.92 11.90
C SER A 13 11.89 14.51 11.46
N LEU A 14 11.20 13.96 10.46
CA LEU A 14 11.47 12.64 9.90
C LEU A 14 12.88 12.55 9.28
N SER A 15 13.30 13.59 8.54
CA SER A 15 14.64 13.69 7.97
C SER A 15 15.72 13.75 9.05
N SER A 16 15.49 14.50 10.13
CA SER A 16 16.39 14.57 11.27
C SER A 16 16.53 13.20 11.96
N ALA A 17 15.42 12.49 12.18
CA ALA A 17 15.45 11.14 12.73
C ALA A 17 16.19 10.15 11.82
N ALA A 18 15.90 10.15 10.51
CA ALA A 18 16.56 9.29 9.53
C ALA A 18 18.09 9.52 9.49
N LYS A 19 18.52 10.79 9.52
CA LYS A 19 19.95 11.15 9.60
C LYS A 19 20.64 10.59 10.84
N LYS A 20 19.99 10.62 12.01
CA LYS A 20 20.56 10.09 13.26
C LYS A 20 20.84 8.59 13.18
N VAL A 21 20.06 7.85 12.39
CA VAL A 21 20.22 6.40 12.19
C VAL A 21 20.92 6.04 10.88
N GLY A 22 21.46 7.02 10.15
CA GLY A 22 22.19 6.80 8.89
C GLY A 22 21.32 6.38 7.70
N ILE A 23 20.00 6.53 7.79
CA ILE A 23 19.06 6.18 6.72
C ILE A 23 18.78 7.40 5.85
N LYS A 24 18.60 7.19 4.53
CA LYS A 24 18.18 8.27 3.63
C LYS A 24 16.85 8.87 4.10
N PRO A 25 16.68 10.20 4.06
CA PRO A 25 15.41 10.83 4.45
C PRO A 25 14.23 10.24 3.69
N LEU A 26 13.24 9.74 4.44
CA LEU A 26 12.00 9.22 3.89
C LEU A 26 11.14 10.39 3.37
N GLN A 27 10.69 10.27 2.13
CA GLN A 27 9.68 11.18 1.59
C GLN A 27 8.31 10.81 2.18
N GLY A 28 7.44 11.81 2.39
CA GLY A 28 6.09 11.55 2.92
C GLY A 28 5.31 10.52 2.11
N HIS A 29 5.45 10.55 0.78
CA HIS A 29 4.81 9.56 -0.10
C HIS A 29 5.32 8.13 0.12
N GLY A 30 6.60 7.96 0.45
CA GLY A 30 7.16 6.65 0.80
C GLY A 30 6.56 6.09 2.09
N VAL A 31 6.25 6.95 3.07
CA VAL A 31 5.58 6.54 4.31
C VAL A 31 4.14 6.06 4.03
N ASP A 32 3.42 6.73 3.12
CA ASP A 32 2.06 6.32 2.73
C ASP A 32 2.06 4.98 1.95
N ILE A 33 3.05 4.77 1.08
CA ILE A 33 3.25 3.49 0.38
C ILE A 33 3.58 2.36 1.37
N ASP A 34 4.55 2.57 2.25
CA ASP A 34 5.03 1.56 3.19
C ASP A 34 3.94 1.19 4.21
N SER A 35 3.17 2.17 4.66
CA SER A 35 2.05 1.93 5.57
C SER A 35 0.93 1.13 4.90
N THR A 36 0.58 1.45 3.65
CA THR A 36 -0.39 0.68 2.85
C THR A 36 0.05 -0.77 2.71
N LEU A 37 1.31 -1.01 2.32
CA LEU A 37 1.88 -2.36 2.21
C LEU A 37 1.81 -3.09 3.55
N LYS A 38 2.20 -2.42 4.65
CA LYS A 38 2.17 -3.01 5.99
C LYS A 38 0.77 -3.42 6.41
N TYR A 39 -0.26 -2.61 6.16
CA TYR A 39 -1.63 -2.97 6.49
C TYR A 39 -2.10 -4.22 5.71
N LEU A 40 -1.76 -4.30 4.43
CA LEU A 40 -2.08 -5.47 3.62
C LEU A 40 -1.38 -6.71 4.19
N LEU A 41 -0.07 -6.65 4.47
CA LEU A 41 0.66 -7.78 5.06
C LEU A 41 0.15 -8.18 6.47
N CYS A 42 -0.54 -7.28 7.18
CA CYS A 42 -1.20 -7.57 8.45
C CYS A 42 -2.63 -8.12 8.32
N ASN A 43 -3.05 -8.58 7.13
CA ASN A 43 -4.40 -9.10 6.89
C ASN A 43 -5.53 -8.10 7.10
N ILE A 44 -5.25 -6.80 6.91
CA ILE A 44 -6.30 -5.80 6.87
C ILE A 44 -7.00 -5.87 5.50
N PRO A 45 -8.35 -5.96 5.47
CA PRO A 45 -9.11 -6.00 4.22
C PRO A 45 -8.83 -4.82 3.28
N PHE A 46 -8.89 -5.07 1.98
CA PHE A 46 -8.52 -4.10 0.94
C PHE A 46 -9.38 -2.84 0.96
N ASP A 47 -10.68 -2.96 1.22
CA ASP A 47 -11.62 -1.86 1.38
C ASP A 47 -11.25 -0.96 2.58
N VAL A 48 -10.87 -1.56 3.71
CA VAL A 48 -10.40 -0.84 4.90
C VAL A 48 -9.10 -0.09 4.60
N VAL A 49 -8.14 -0.73 3.91
CA VAL A 49 -6.88 -0.08 3.52
C VAL A 49 -7.11 1.05 2.52
N LYS A 50 -8.01 0.86 1.55
CA LYS A 50 -8.38 1.87 0.55
C LYS A 50 -8.95 3.12 1.21
N ILE A 51 -9.87 2.95 2.17
CA ILE A 51 -10.44 4.05 2.95
C ILE A 51 -9.37 4.71 3.84
N LYS A 52 -8.55 3.92 4.52
CA LYS A 52 -7.52 4.42 5.46
C LYS A 52 -6.44 5.24 4.76
N GLY A 53 -6.03 4.80 3.57
CA GLY A 53 -5.02 5.48 2.76
C GLY A 53 -5.57 6.61 1.90
N CYS A 54 -6.88 6.91 1.98
CA CYS A 54 -7.55 7.92 1.14
C CYS A 54 -7.25 7.72 -0.36
N TRP A 55 -7.17 6.47 -0.80
CA TRP A 55 -6.77 6.17 -2.17
C TRP A 55 -7.89 6.55 -3.16
N PRO A 56 -7.58 7.33 -4.22
CA PRO A 56 -8.55 7.58 -5.28
C PRO A 56 -8.86 6.28 -6.03
N SER A 57 -10.09 6.14 -6.53
CA SER A 57 -10.72 4.88 -6.96
C SER A 57 -9.75 3.84 -7.54
N ASP A 58 -9.14 4.18 -8.68
CA ASP A 58 -8.36 3.23 -9.47
C ASP A 58 -6.88 3.26 -9.11
N ALA A 59 -6.41 4.30 -8.42
CA ALA A 59 -5.01 4.40 -7.99
C ALA A 59 -4.65 3.28 -7.01
N PHE A 60 -5.62 2.81 -6.21
CA PHE A 60 -5.43 1.64 -5.35
C PHE A 60 -5.19 0.37 -6.18
N LEU A 61 -5.92 0.17 -7.27
CA LEU A 61 -5.74 -0.99 -8.15
C LEU A 61 -4.38 -0.94 -8.86
N VAL A 62 -3.97 0.24 -9.35
CA VAL A 62 -2.64 0.45 -9.94
C VAL A 62 -1.53 0.12 -8.93
N TYR A 63 -1.69 0.56 -7.68
CA TYR A 63 -0.75 0.22 -6.61
C TYR A 63 -0.64 -1.30 -6.40
N LEU A 64 -1.77 -2.01 -6.31
CA LEU A 64 -1.78 -3.48 -6.17
C LEU A 64 -1.08 -4.16 -7.35
N GLN A 65 -1.29 -3.65 -8.57
CA GLN A 65 -0.63 -4.14 -9.78
C GLN A 65 0.89 -3.94 -9.73
N CYS A 66 1.36 -2.74 -9.38
CA CYS A 66 2.78 -2.45 -9.26
C CYS A 66 3.48 -3.26 -8.16
N HIS A 67 2.75 -3.69 -7.13
CA HIS A 67 3.29 -4.42 -5.97
C HIS A 67 2.89 -5.90 -5.92
N ALA A 68 2.43 -6.45 -7.05
CA ALA A 68 1.94 -7.81 -7.17
C ALA A 68 2.84 -8.88 -6.57
N GLN A 69 4.12 -8.82 -6.92
CA GLN A 69 5.09 -9.86 -6.59
C GLN A 69 5.24 -9.99 -5.07
N ILE A 70 5.14 -8.87 -4.36
CA ILE A 70 5.21 -8.81 -2.89
C ILE A 70 3.87 -9.24 -2.28
N LEU A 71 2.76 -8.90 -2.94
CA LEU A 71 1.40 -9.20 -2.46
C LEU A 71 0.90 -10.60 -2.85
N ALA A 72 1.56 -11.32 -3.76
CA ALA A 72 1.10 -12.62 -4.25
C ALA A 72 0.89 -13.65 -3.12
N PRO A 73 1.79 -13.80 -2.11
CA PRO A 73 1.56 -14.73 -1.00
C PRO A 73 0.34 -14.32 -0.14
N TYR A 74 0.14 -13.02 0.02
CA TYR A 74 -0.99 -12.47 0.75
C TYR A 74 -2.32 -12.76 0.04
N ILE A 75 -2.41 -12.44 -1.25
CA ILE A 75 -3.60 -12.64 -2.08
C ILE A 75 -3.97 -14.12 -2.14
N HIS A 76 -2.98 -15.01 -2.25
CA HIS A 76 -3.22 -16.45 -2.25
C HIS A 76 -3.86 -16.95 -0.96
N THR A 77 -3.44 -16.41 0.18
CA THR A 77 -3.92 -16.83 1.51
C THR A 77 -5.27 -16.19 1.87
N ASN A 78 -5.54 -14.98 1.38
CA ASN A 78 -6.69 -14.16 1.77
C ASN A 78 -7.71 -13.96 0.64
N TRP A 79 -7.91 -14.99 -0.19
CA TRP A 79 -8.76 -14.95 -1.38
C TRP A 79 -10.19 -14.41 -1.13
N GLN A 80 -10.71 -14.59 0.08
CA GLN A 80 -12.04 -14.15 0.50
C GLN A 80 -12.21 -12.62 0.66
N TYR A 81 -11.13 -11.84 0.61
CA TYR A 81 -11.16 -10.38 0.79
C TYR A 81 -10.74 -9.58 -0.45
N ILE A 82 -10.50 -10.25 -1.57
CA ILE A 82 -10.09 -9.61 -2.82
C ILE A 82 -11.24 -8.72 -3.34
N PRO A 83 -10.98 -7.47 -3.77
CA PRO A 83 -12.02 -6.61 -4.31
C PRO A 83 -12.63 -7.19 -5.61
N GLU A 84 -13.96 -7.15 -5.73
CA GLU A 84 -14.77 -7.62 -6.88
C GLU A 84 -14.23 -7.36 -8.30
N PRO A 85 -13.66 -6.18 -8.64
CA PRO A 85 -13.04 -5.97 -9.95
C PRO A 85 -11.83 -6.88 -10.24
N LEU A 86 -11.25 -7.54 -9.23
CA LEU A 86 -10.22 -8.57 -9.37
C LEU A 86 -10.78 -10.00 -9.33
N LEU A 87 -12.07 -10.17 -9.03
CA LEU A 87 -12.73 -11.49 -8.89
C LEU A 87 -13.59 -11.87 -10.11
N SER A 88 -13.92 -10.93 -10.99
CA SER A 88 -15.01 -11.05 -11.95
C SER A 88 -14.66 -11.58 -13.36
N GLU A 89 -13.46 -12.14 -13.59
CA GLU A 89 -13.13 -12.80 -14.86
C GLU A 89 -12.91 -14.33 -14.74
N PRO A 90 -13.37 -15.14 -15.73
CA PRO A 90 -13.15 -16.59 -15.78
C PRO A 90 -11.68 -16.98 -16.05
N GLN A 91 -10.78 -16.00 -16.17
CA GLN A 91 -9.34 -16.11 -16.41
C GLN A 91 -8.52 -16.52 -15.15
N ARG A 92 -9.16 -17.16 -14.17
CA ARG A 92 -8.63 -17.45 -12.81
C ARG A 92 -7.25 -18.12 -12.76
N PHE A 93 -6.85 -18.86 -13.79
CA PHE A 93 -5.51 -19.47 -13.88
C PHE A 93 -4.56 -18.75 -14.85
N ASP A 94 -5.09 -18.11 -15.89
CA ASP A 94 -4.30 -17.39 -16.90
C ASP A 94 -3.72 -16.08 -16.35
N LEU A 95 -4.46 -15.38 -15.49
CA LEU A 95 -3.99 -14.16 -14.85
C LEU A 95 -2.97 -14.47 -13.76
N LEU A 96 -3.18 -15.49 -12.91
CA LEU A 96 -2.16 -15.93 -11.93
C LEU A 96 -0.82 -16.27 -12.61
N GLY A 97 -0.85 -16.85 -13.81
CA GLY A 97 0.33 -17.09 -14.64
C GLY A 97 0.95 -15.83 -15.29
N GLN A 98 0.21 -14.72 -15.39
CA GLN A 98 0.72 -13.41 -15.80
C GLN A 98 1.26 -12.58 -14.63
N TRP A 99 0.71 -12.75 -13.43
CA TRP A 99 1.17 -12.09 -12.19
C TRP A 99 2.46 -12.70 -11.62
N LEU A 100 2.77 -13.97 -11.95
CA LEU A 100 3.96 -14.71 -11.47
C LEU A 100 5.14 -14.70 -12.46
N ARG A 101 5.05 -13.95 -13.57
CA ARG A 101 6.16 -13.74 -14.52
C ARG A 101 6.85 -12.39 -14.32
#